data_AF-A0A7S1BP71-F1
#
_entry.id   AF-A0A7S1BP71-F1
#
_cell.length_a   1.000
_cell.length_b   1.000
_cell.length_c   1.000
_cell.angle_alpha   90.00
_cell.angle_beta   90.00
_cell.angle_gamma   90.00
#
_symmetry.space_group_name_H-M   'P 1'
#
loop_
_entity.id
_entity.type
_entity.pdbx_description
1 polymer ?
#
loop_
_entity_poly.entity_id
_entity_poly.type
_entity_poly.pdbx_seq_one_letter_code
_entity_poly.pdbx_strand_id
1 'polypeptide(L)'
;MHRLKLLVAAALLHRVSKVWSFPFISIESTKKIRLNAMNIDDIETRATTAAEEWDVFATRFFDSDDVTKIYSHFSNLGGLGMKQISGGGRGSFSRARFVFTNPDLLENLDEQEFCTVLCVENSDACVWPNMLDSIGVKIGNVGDVLVFDKENIVYLTVTPDVAKVCTRLLPKELKGAGVTVSVLTEGESIPDGGELQEMEMQRLDKRTQKQ
;
A
#
# COMPACT_ATOMS: atom_id res chain seq x y z
N MET A 1 -53.55 -48.59 -2.59
CA MET A 1 -54.71 -48.08 -1.82
C MET A 1 -54.38 -48.20 -0.33
N HIS A 2 -53.68 -47.22 0.24
CA HIS A 2 -54.25 -46.13 1.05
C HIS A 2 -54.87 -46.57 2.39
N ARG A 3 -54.13 -46.31 3.48
CA ARG A 3 -54.55 -45.80 4.81
C ARG A 3 -53.32 -45.89 5.73
N LEU A 4 -52.49 -44.85 5.88
CA LEU A 4 -52.70 -43.56 6.55
C LEU A 4 -52.97 -43.68 8.06
N LYS A 5 -52.04 -43.15 8.86
CA LYS A 5 -52.11 -42.53 10.21
C LYS A 5 -50.69 -42.60 10.80
N LEU A 6 -49.80 -41.62 10.59
CA LEU A 6 -49.72 -40.29 11.22
C LEU A 6 -49.86 -40.29 12.75
N LEU A 7 -48.94 -39.55 13.38
CA LEU A 7 -48.98 -38.92 14.71
C LEU A 7 -48.58 -39.79 15.92
N VAL A 8 -47.41 -39.52 16.51
CA VAL A 8 -47.22 -38.58 17.65
C VAL A 8 -45.85 -38.82 18.32
N ALA A 9 -45.11 -37.72 18.44
CA ALA A 9 -44.24 -37.27 19.52
C ALA A 9 -43.37 -38.27 20.33
N ALA A 10 -42.09 -37.90 20.34
CA ALA A 10 -41.30 -37.61 21.54
C ALA A 10 -40.91 -38.72 22.52
N ALA A 11 -39.63 -38.61 22.90
CA ALA A 11 -38.98 -39.16 24.08
C ALA A 11 -38.56 -40.63 24.01
N LEU A 12 -37.27 -40.84 23.76
CA LEU A 12 -36.33 -41.53 24.67
C LEU A 12 -34.98 -41.68 23.92
N LEU A 13 -34.11 -40.67 23.98
CA LEU A 13 -32.95 -40.64 24.88
C LEU A 13 -32.16 -41.97 24.89
N HIS A 14 -31.15 -42.09 24.03
CA HIS A 14 -29.73 -42.18 24.42
C HIS A 14 -28.85 -42.66 23.25
N ARG A 15 -27.63 -42.09 23.19
CA ARG A 15 -26.41 -42.62 22.52
C ARG A 15 -26.40 -42.52 20.98
N VAL A 16 -25.45 -41.89 20.29
CA VAL A 16 -24.12 -41.36 20.61
C VAL A 16 -23.85 -40.18 19.68
N SER A 17 -23.61 -39.00 20.23
CA SER A 17 -22.99 -37.88 19.54
C SER A 17 -21.49 -38.17 19.35
N LYS A 18 -21.05 -38.38 18.11
CA LYS A 18 -19.65 -38.21 17.71
C LYS A 18 -19.62 -37.15 16.60
N VAL A 19 -19.91 -35.91 17.00
CA VAL A 19 -19.53 -34.74 16.20
C VAL A 19 -18.04 -34.55 16.45
N TRP A 20 -17.25 -34.69 15.40
CA TRP A 20 -15.84 -34.34 15.41
C TRP A 20 -15.74 -32.83 15.66
N SER A 21 -15.36 -32.46 16.88
CA SER A 21 -14.91 -31.13 17.23
C SER A 21 -13.54 -30.92 16.59
N PHE A 22 -13.50 -30.26 15.43
CA PHE A 22 -12.26 -29.69 14.94
C PHE A 22 -11.87 -28.55 15.89
N PRO A 23 -10.64 -28.53 16.43
CA PRO A 23 -10.18 -27.38 17.18
C PRO A 23 -10.10 -26.21 16.21
N PHE A 24 -10.91 -25.20 16.48
CA PHE A 24 -10.76 -23.85 15.96
C PHE A 24 -9.36 -23.39 16.39
N ILE A 25 -8.39 -23.50 15.48
CA ILE A 25 -7.07 -22.93 15.67
C ILE A 25 -7.30 -21.42 15.67
N SER A 26 -7.24 -20.85 16.87
CA SER A 26 -7.11 -19.42 17.07
C SER A 26 -5.90 -18.98 16.26
N ILE A 27 -6.13 -18.21 15.20
CA ILE A 27 -5.09 -17.52 14.47
C ILE A 27 -4.57 -16.46 15.44
N GLU A 28 -3.57 -16.82 16.22
CA GLU A 28 -2.79 -15.88 16.99
C GLU A 28 -2.23 -14.83 16.02
N SER A 29 -2.72 -13.61 16.20
CA SER A 29 -2.14 -12.33 15.84
C SER A 29 -0.80 -12.46 15.09
N THR A 30 -0.88 -12.36 13.76
CA THR A 30 0.28 -11.98 12.97
C THR A 30 0.78 -10.66 13.53
N LYS A 31 1.88 -10.71 14.30
CA LYS A 31 2.66 -9.51 14.60
C LYS A 31 3.07 -8.92 13.26
N LYS A 32 2.31 -7.92 12.80
CA LYS A 32 2.71 -7.04 11.71
C LYS A 32 4.09 -6.55 12.05
N ILE A 33 5.09 -7.02 11.30
CA ILE A 33 6.42 -6.45 11.34
C ILE A 33 6.26 -5.11 10.62
N ARG A 34 5.81 -4.08 11.36
CA ARG A 34 5.79 -2.71 10.86
C ARG A 34 7.25 -2.32 10.62
N LEU A 35 7.72 -2.52 9.39
CA LEU A 35 9.01 -2.02 8.94
C LEU A 35 8.97 -0.50 9.07
N ASN A 36 9.64 0.00 10.10
CA ASN A 36 9.65 1.38 10.59
C ASN A 36 8.32 1.84 11.20
N ALA A 37 8.24 1.82 12.53
CA ALA A 37 7.18 2.52 13.24
C ALA A 37 7.24 4.02 12.91
N MET A 38 6.08 4.62 12.65
CA MET A 38 5.94 6.07 12.54
C MET A 38 6.32 6.72 13.88
N ASN A 39 7.25 7.68 13.86
CA ASN A 39 7.62 8.50 15.00
C ASN A 39 7.13 9.94 14.77
N ILE A 40 6.02 10.31 15.42
CA ILE A 40 5.37 11.61 15.22
C ILE A 40 6.27 12.75 15.70
N ASP A 41 6.96 12.58 16.84
CA ASP A 41 7.81 13.62 17.43
C ASP A 41 8.99 13.99 16.51
N ASP A 42 9.57 13.00 15.82
CA ASP A 42 10.62 13.23 14.80
C ASP A 42 10.06 13.97 13.58
N ILE A 43 8.87 13.58 13.11
CA ILE A 43 8.20 14.26 11.99
C ILE A 43 7.93 15.72 12.37
N GLU A 44 7.42 15.97 13.58
CA GLU A 44 7.09 17.31 14.07
C GLU A 44 8.34 18.18 14.18
N THR A 45 9.40 17.66 14.79
CA THR A 45 10.67 18.38 14.92
C THR A 45 11.20 18.83 13.56
N ARG A 46 11.19 17.92 12.58
CA ARG A 46 11.69 18.20 11.23
C ARG A 46 10.76 19.12 10.44
N ALA A 47 9.45 18.96 10.61
CA ALA A 47 8.45 19.80 9.96
C ALA A 47 8.54 21.26 10.46
N THR A 48 8.63 21.46 11.78
CA THR A 48 8.79 22.78 12.38
C THR A 48 10.09 23.43 11.94
N THR A 49 11.21 22.67 11.95
CA THR A 49 12.50 23.18 11.46
C THR A 49 12.40 23.65 10.00
N ALA A 50 11.82 22.83 9.12
CA ALA A 50 11.67 23.19 7.71
C ALA A 50 10.80 24.44 7.53
N ALA A 51 9.71 24.59 8.29
CA ALA A 51 8.86 25.76 8.21
C ALA A 51 9.54 27.04 8.72
N GLU A 52 10.34 26.94 9.78
CA GLU A 52 11.14 28.06 10.32
C GLU A 52 12.26 28.49 9.36
N GLU A 53 12.88 27.52 8.68
CA GLU A 53 13.96 27.75 7.71
C GLU A 53 13.48 28.11 6.30
N TRP A 54 12.16 28.20 6.08
CA TRP A 54 11.55 28.39 4.75
C TRP A 54 11.95 27.31 3.73
N ASP A 55 12.17 26.09 4.22
CA ASP A 55 12.50 24.90 3.44
C ASP A 55 11.27 23.96 3.31
N VAL A 56 11.44 22.86 2.59
CA VAL A 56 10.42 21.84 2.37
C VAL A 56 10.87 20.48 2.89
N PHE A 57 10.09 19.92 3.81
CA PHE A 57 10.29 18.58 4.33
C PHE A 57 9.21 17.61 3.82
N ALA A 58 9.60 16.57 3.09
CA ALA A 58 8.69 15.54 2.63
C ALA A 58 8.95 14.19 3.32
N THR A 59 7.91 13.59 3.90
CA THR A 59 8.00 12.30 4.60
C THR A 59 8.09 11.11 3.65
N ARG A 60 8.31 9.91 4.16
CA ARG A 60 8.01 8.66 3.43
C ARG A 60 6.49 8.50 3.22
N PHE A 61 6.08 7.51 2.43
CA PHE A 61 4.70 7.04 2.36
C PHE A 61 4.31 6.26 3.63
N PHE A 62 3.08 6.50 4.08
CA PHE A 62 2.47 5.87 5.23
C PHE A 62 1.19 5.13 4.82
N ASP A 63 0.83 4.10 5.59
CA ASP A 63 -0.45 3.40 5.46
C ASP A 63 -1.61 4.26 5.97
N SER A 64 -2.83 3.93 5.54
CA SER A 64 -4.06 4.67 5.87
C SER A 64 -4.22 5.00 7.36
N ASP A 65 -3.88 4.06 8.25
CA ASP A 65 -3.96 4.24 9.71
C ASP A 65 -3.01 5.33 10.20
N ASP A 66 -1.80 5.37 9.65
CA ASP A 66 -0.76 6.31 10.06
C ASP A 66 -0.97 7.67 9.36
N VAL A 67 -1.50 7.69 8.13
CA VAL A 67 -1.99 8.90 7.44
C VAL A 67 -3.05 9.61 8.29
N THR A 68 -4.03 8.87 8.80
CA THR A 68 -5.11 9.44 9.63
C THR A 68 -4.54 10.07 10.91
N LYS A 69 -3.56 9.42 11.55
CA LYS A 69 -2.90 9.93 12.76
C LYS A 69 -2.11 11.19 12.50
N ILE A 70 -1.29 11.21 11.45
CA ILE A 70 -0.51 12.40 11.07
C ILE A 70 -1.45 13.55 10.78
N TYR A 71 -2.45 13.33 9.92
CA TYR A 71 -3.41 14.37 9.58
C TYR A 71 -4.07 14.96 10.83
N SER A 72 -4.56 14.12 11.74
CA SER A 72 -5.22 14.56 12.98
C SER A 72 -4.29 15.31 13.94
N HIS A 73 -3.01 14.93 13.99
CA HIS A 73 -2.02 15.57 14.86
C HIS A 73 -1.65 16.96 14.34
N PHE A 74 -1.37 17.07 13.05
CA PHE A 74 -0.85 18.29 12.44
C PHE A 74 -1.93 19.28 11.98
N SER A 75 -3.17 18.84 11.76
CA SER A 75 -4.25 19.73 11.28
C SER A 75 -4.57 20.91 12.21
N ASN A 76 -4.19 20.81 13.48
CA ASN A 76 -4.47 21.83 14.50
C ASN A 76 -3.22 22.64 14.89
N LEU A 77 -2.05 22.34 14.32
CA LEU A 77 -0.82 23.05 14.62
C LEU A 77 -0.73 24.32 13.76
N GLY A 78 -1.06 25.47 14.36
CA GLY A 78 -0.90 26.76 13.71
C GLY A 78 0.56 27.06 13.39
N GLY A 79 0.81 27.71 12.25
CA GLY A 79 2.16 28.10 11.82
C GLY A 79 2.91 27.05 11.00
N LEU A 80 2.30 25.90 10.71
CA LEU A 80 2.87 24.85 9.86
C LEU A 80 1.98 24.60 8.64
N GLY A 81 2.55 24.72 7.44
CA GLY A 81 1.90 24.30 6.21
C GLY A 81 2.04 22.79 6.04
N MET A 82 0.93 22.08 5.77
CA MET A 82 0.93 20.65 5.52
C MET A 82 0.10 20.33 4.27
N LYS A 83 0.67 19.55 3.35
CA LYS A 83 -0.01 19.01 2.18
C LYS A 83 0.09 17.48 2.17
N GLN A 84 -1.04 16.80 2.06
CA GLN A 84 -1.08 15.35 1.84
C GLN A 84 -0.92 15.08 0.35
N ILE A 85 0.04 14.24 -0.01
CA ILE A 85 0.31 13.85 -1.40
C ILE A 85 0.03 12.36 -1.56
N SER A 86 -0.93 12.04 -2.42
CA SER A 86 -1.34 10.68 -2.75
C SER A 86 -1.51 10.55 -4.27
N GLY A 87 -0.52 9.95 -4.93
CA GLY A 87 -0.54 9.66 -6.37
C GLY A 87 -0.82 10.85 -7.30
N GLY A 88 -0.50 12.07 -6.87
CA GLY A 88 -0.58 13.29 -7.66
C GLY A 88 -1.97 13.60 -8.23
N GLY A 89 -3.03 13.28 -7.49
CA GLY A 89 -4.42 13.55 -7.88
C GLY A 89 -5.01 12.63 -8.96
N ARG A 90 -4.30 11.55 -9.34
CA ARG A 90 -4.66 10.71 -10.50
C ARG A 90 -5.40 9.42 -10.18
N GLY A 91 -5.79 9.21 -8.92
CA GLY A 91 -6.48 8.01 -8.48
C GLY A 91 -6.83 8.03 -6.99
N SER A 92 -7.63 7.05 -6.57
CA SER A 92 -7.93 6.81 -5.15
C SER A 92 -6.81 5.99 -4.54
N PHE A 93 -6.02 6.62 -3.67
CA PHE A 93 -4.86 6.01 -3.04
C PHE A 93 -4.98 6.01 -1.52
N SER A 94 -4.68 4.87 -0.92
CA SER A 94 -4.71 4.62 0.52
C SER A 94 -3.42 5.06 1.21
N ARG A 95 -2.27 4.89 0.56
CA ARG A 95 -0.98 5.36 1.06
C ARG A 95 -0.70 6.78 0.61
N ALA A 96 -0.24 7.60 1.53
CA ALA A 96 0.11 8.99 1.28
C ALA A 96 1.40 9.37 1.99
N ARG A 97 2.07 10.39 1.47
CA ARG A 97 3.15 11.09 2.17
C ARG A 97 2.71 12.52 2.47
N PHE A 98 3.39 13.15 3.42
CA PHE A 98 3.11 14.52 3.80
C PHE A 98 4.29 15.40 3.42
N VAL A 99 3.97 16.61 2.96
CA VAL A 99 4.92 17.67 2.69
C VAL A 99 4.63 18.79 3.68
N PHE A 100 5.66 19.19 4.41
CA PHE A 100 5.62 20.23 5.42
C PHE A 100 6.51 21.38 5.01
N THR A 101 6.02 22.60 5.19
CA THR A 101 6.77 23.83 4.89
C THR A 101 6.14 25.02 5.62
N ASN A 102 6.66 26.22 5.37
CA ASN A 102 6.05 27.46 5.80
C ASN A 102 4.64 27.60 5.16
N PRO A 103 3.59 27.95 5.91
CA PRO A 103 2.23 28.11 5.38
C PRO A 103 2.14 28.99 4.13
N ASP A 104 2.96 30.04 4.04
CA ASP A 104 2.96 30.99 2.91
C ASP A 104 3.50 30.37 1.61
N LEU A 105 4.22 29.25 1.69
CA LEU A 105 4.74 28.52 0.53
C LEU A 105 3.83 27.39 0.06
N LEU A 106 2.83 27.00 0.86
CA LEU A 106 2.06 25.77 0.66
C LEU A 106 1.32 25.74 -0.68
N GLU A 107 0.77 26.88 -1.12
CA GLU A 107 0.01 27.00 -2.37
C GLU A 107 0.91 26.91 -3.62
N ASN A 108 2.21 27.17 -3.48
CA ASN A 108 3.17 27.14 -4.58
C ASN A 108 3.79 25.75 -4.81
N LEU A 109 3.46 24.77 -3.96
CA LEU A 109 4.02 23.42 -4.06
C LEU A 109 3.32 22.59 -5.15
N ASP A 110 4.11 22.18 -6.15
CA ASP A 110 3.70 21.20 -7.15
C ASP A 110 3.80 19.77 -6.58
N GLU A 111 2.70 19.03 -6.63
CA GLU A 111 2.65 17.65 -6.14
C GLU A 111 3.58 16.71 -6.89
N GLN A 112 3.88 17.02 -8.16
CA GLN A 112 4.75 16.21 -9.02
C GLN A 112 6.20 16.18 -8.51
N GLU A 113 6.62 17.21 -7.76
CA GLU A 113 7.94 17.27 -7.12
C GLU A 113 8.08 16.29 -5.96
N PHE A 114 6.96 15.77 -5.45
CA PHE A 114 6.93 14.88 -4.28
C PHE A 114 6.40 13.49 -4.60
N CYS A 115 5.69 13.31 -5.71
CA CYS A 115 5.12 12.03 -6.10
C CYS A 115 5.14 11.86 -7.62
N THR A 116 5.67 10.72 -8.07
CA THR A 116 5.66 10.31 -9.47
C THR A 116 4.84 9.04 -9.61
N VAL A 117 3.98 8.98 -10.62
CA VAL A 117 3.27 7.77 -10.99
C VAL A 117 4.00 7.11 -12.15
N LEU A 118 4.33 5.83 -12.01
CA LEU A 118 4.88 5.02 -13.08
C LEU A 118 3.81 4.06 -13.60
N CYS A 119 3.78 3.87 -14.92
CA CYS A 119 3.04 2.81 -15.59
C CYS A 119 4.04 1.74 -16.03
N VAL A 120 3.79 0.50 -15.64
CA VAL A 120 4.53 -0.68 -16.08
C VAL A 120 3.60 -1.51 -16.95
N GLU A 121 4.01 -1.81 -18.18
CA GLU A 121 3.22 -2.61 -19.11
C GLU A 121 3.93 -3.92 -19.45
N ASN A 122 3.14 -4.93 -19.82
CA ASN A 122 3.60 -6.26 -20.22
C ASN A 122 4.39 -7.00 -19.13
N SER A 123 4.15 -6.69 -17.86
CA SER A 123 4.73 -7.42 -16.72
C SER A 123 3.85 -8.58 -16.30
N ASP A 124 4.44 -9.74 -16.06
CA ASP A 124 3.75 -10.85 -15.40
C ASP A 124 3.45 -10.50 -13.93
N ALA A 125 2.41 -11.13 -13.36
CA ALA A 125 2.08 -10.98 -11.95
C ALA A 125 3.27 -11.33 -11.04
N CYS A 126 3.57 -10.43 -10.09
CA CYS A 126 4.66 -10.62 -9.14
C CYS A 126 4.33 -9.99 -7.78
N VAL A 127 5.10 -10.37 -6.75
CA VAL A 127 4.99 -9.76 -5.42
C VAL A 127 5.79 -8.46 -5.42
N TRP A 128 5.10 -7.36 -5.72
CA TRP A 128 5.70 -6.04 -5.91
C TRP A 128 6.60 -5.55 -4.77
N PRO A 129 6.24 -5.70 -3.47
CA PRO A 129 7.13 -5.29 -2.38
C PRO A 129 8.50 -5.97 -2.45
N ASN A 130 8.51 -7.28 -2.70
CA ASN A 130 9.73 -8.08 -2.80
C ASN A 130 10.51 -7.75 -4.08
N MET A 131 9.81 -7.50 -5.19
CA MET A 131 10.43 -7.09 -6.45
C MET A 131 11.13 -5.73 -6.31
N LEU A 132 10.47 -4.76 -5.69
CA LEU A 132 11.02 -3.43 -5.45
C LEU A 132 12.23 -3.48 -4.49
N ASP A 133 12.14 -4.29 -3.43
CA ASP A 133 13.27 -4.51 -2.52
C ASP A 133 14.48 -5.13 -3.25
N SER A 134 14.25 -6.05 -4.19
CA SER A 134 15.32 -6.70 -4.98
C SER A 134 16.13 -5.73 -5.84
N ILE A 135 15.52 -4.61 -6.27
CA ILE A 135 16.21 -3.52 -6.99
C ILE A 135 16.70 -2.40 -6.06
N GLY A 136 16.66 -2.62 -4.74
CA GLY A 136 17.14 -1.68 -3.72
C GLY A 136 16.17 -0.53 -3.42
N VAL A 137 14.90 -0.64 -3.81
CA VAL A 137 13.88 0.37 -3.51
C VAL A 137 13.25 0.07 -2.15
N LYS A 138 13.40 1.02 -1.22
CA LYS A 138 12.76 0.93 0.10
C LYS A 138 11.26 1.15 -0.04
N ILE A 139 10.44 0.27 0.55
CA ILE A 139 8.96 0.35 0.53
C ILE A 139 8.46 1.70 1.07
N GLY A 140 9.17 2.33 2.01
CA GLY A 140 8.80 3.67 2.49
C GLY A 140 8.74 4.74 1.38
N ASN A 141 9.47 4.55 0.28
CA ASN A 141 9.47 5.47 -0.86
C ASN A 141 8.44 5.08 -1.94
N VAL A 142 7.57 4.12 -1.63
CA VAL A 142 6.54 3.61 -2.53
C VAL A 142 5.18 3.76 -1.84
N GLY A 143 4.26 4.42 -2.52
CA GLY A 143 2.87 4.50 -2.12
C GLY A 143 2.13 3.22 -2.52
N ASP A 144 0.97 3.39 -3.11
CA ASP A 144 0.15 2.29 -3.61
C ASP A 144 0.68 1.74 -4.94
N VAL A 145 0.38 0.46 -5.14
CA VAL A 145 0.59 -0.30 -6.37
C VAL A 145 -0.76 -0.87 -6.80
N LEU A 146 -1.23 -0.46 -7.98
CA LEU A 146 -2.50 -0.89 -8.58
C LEU A 146 -2.21 -1.83 -9.73
N VAL A 147 -2.73 -3.05 -9.65
CA VAL A 147 -2.47 -4.13 -10.61
C VAL A 147 -3.71 -4.36 -11.47
N PHE A 148 -3.50 -4.36 -12.79
CA PHE A 148 -4.51 -4.62 -13.82
C PHE A 148 -4.12 -5.90 -14.56
N ASP A 149 -4.47 -7.04 -13.97
CA ASP A 149 -4.03 -8.37 -14.43
C ASP A 149 -4.48 -8.72 -15.85
N LYS A 150 -5.66 -8.22 -16.29
CA LYS A 150 -6.17 -8.53 -17.64
C LYS A 150 -5.39 -7.78 -18.73
N GLU A 151 -4.95 -6.59 -18.39
CA GLU A 151 -4.21 -5.68 -19.28
C GLU A 151 -2.70 -5.87 -19.16
N ASN A 152 -2.21 -6.62 -18.16
CA ASN A 152 -0.79 -6.70 -17.78
C ASN A 152 -0.18 -5.31 -17.53
N ILE A 153 -0.94 -4.43 -16.88
CA ILE A 153 -0.52 -3.07 -16.55
C ILE A 153 -0.47 -2.91 -15.04
N VAL A 154 0.56 -2.23 -14.55
CA VAL A 154 0.68 -1.86 -13.14
C VAL A 154 0.99 -0.38 -13.01
N TYR A 155 0.24 0.29 -12.16
CA TYR A 155 0.51 1.68 -11.78
C TYR A 155 1.11 1.70 -10.38
N LEU A 156 2.24 2.38 -10.23
CA LEU A 156 2.93 2.48 -8.94
C LEU A 156 3.28 3.93 -8.64
N THR A 157 2.91 4.34 -7.43
CA THR A 157 3.23 5.67 -6.90
C THR A 157 4.55 5.61 -6.16
N VAL A 158 5.49 6.46 -6.51
CA VAL A 158 6.85 6.48 -5.95
C VAL A 158 7.32 7.89 -5.70
N THR A 159 8.35 8.03 -4.87
CA THR A 159 9.07 9.30 -4.77
C THR A 159 9.89 9.55 -6.06
N PRO A 160 10.11 10.81 -6.48
CA PRO A 160 10.78 11.09 -7.76
C PRO A 160 12.22 10.57 -7.88
N ASP A 161 12.93 10.45 -6.76
CA ASP A 161 14.25 9.83 -6.67
C ASP A 161 14.22 8.33 -7.02
N VAL A 162 13.15 7.64 -6.65
CA VAL A 162 12.93 6.22 -6.94
C VAL A 162 12.47 6.00 -8.38
N ALA A 163 11.75 6.96 -8.97
CA ALA A 163 11.23 6.84 -10.34
C ALA A 163 12.34 6.50 -11.37
N LYS A 164 13.52 7.13 -11.24
CA LYS A 164 14.69 6.87 -12.10
C LYS A 164 15.27 5.47 -11.90
N VAL A 165 15.20 4.93 -10.69
CA VAL A 165 15.67 3.58 -10.37
C VAL A 165 14.72 2.55 -10.99
N CYS A 166 13.42 2.72 -10.77
CA CYS A 166 12.38 1.84 -11.28
C CYS A 166 12.38 1.78 -12.81
N THR A 167 12.36 2.93 -13.49
CA THR A 167 12.41 3.01 -14.97
C THR A 167 13.62 2.31 -15.59
N ARG A 168 14.76 2.29 -14.88
CA ARG A 168 15.99 1.65 -15.36
C ARG A 168 16.09 0.16 -15.07
N LEU A 169 15.59 -0.28 -13.92
CA LEU A 169 15.85 -1.63 -13.39
C LEU A 169 14.66 -2.58 -13.52
N LEU A 170 13.42 -2.11 -13.36
CA LEU A 170 12.23 -2.96 -13.47
C LEU A 170 12.13 -3.70 -14.82
N PRO A 171 12.41 -3.08 -15.99
CA PRO A 171 12.37 -3.81 -17.26
C PRO A 171 13.34 -5.00 -17.36
N LYS A 172 14.36 -5.06 -16.49
CA LYS A 172 15.40 -6.09 -16.49
C LYS A 172 15.11 -7.23 -15.51
N GLU A 173 14.41 -6.91 -14.43
CA GLU A 173 14.12 -7.85 -13.33
C GLU A 173 12.72 -8.48 -13.45
N LEU A 174 11.77 -7.75 -14.04
CA LEU A 174 10.42 -8.25 -14.23
C LEU A 174 10.40 -9.32 -15.33
N LYS A 175 9.61 -10.37 -15.09
CA LYS A 175 9.27 -11.35 -16.11
C LYS A 175 8.17 -10.75 -16.99
N GLY A 176 8.29 -10.97 -18.30
CA GLY A 176 7.38 -10.43 -19.28
C GLY A 176 8.08 -10.19 -20.61
N ALA A 177 7.33 -10.27 -21.71
CA ALA A 177 7.86 -9.98 -23.04
C ALA A 177 7.71 -8.50 -23.35
N GLY A 178 8.83 -7.77 -23.44
CA GLY A 178 8.81 -6.34 -23.79
C GLY A 178 8.26 -5.45 -22.67
N VAL A 179 8.67 -5.71 -21.42
CA VAL A 179 8.31 -4.87 -20.27
C VAL A 179 8.75 -3.43 -20.50
N THR A 180 7.80 -2.51 -20.43
CA THR A 180 8.03 -1.06 -20.53
C THR A 180 7.70 -0.40 -19.20
N VAL A 181 8.44 0.66 -18.86
CA VAL A 181 8.15 1.49 -17.69
C VAL A 181 8.18 2.95 -18.12
N SER A 182 7.05 3.63 -18.01
CA SER A 182 6.88 5.04 -18.35
C SER A 182 6.45 5.85 -17.14
N VAL A 183 6.73 7.15 -17.17
CA VAL A 183 6.23 8.11 -16.18
C VAL A 183 4.93 8.68 -16.72
N LEU A 184 3.87 8.70 -15.89
CA LEU A 184 2.62 9.34 -16.25
C LEU A 184 2.79 10.87 -16.31
N THR A 185 2.46 11.44 -17.46
CA THR A 185 2.56 12.87 -17.76
C THR A 185 1.31 13.62 -17.36
N GLU A 186 1.38 14.94 -17.15
CA GLU A 186 0.23 15.76 -16.74
C GLU A 186 -1.01 15.55 -17.62
N GLY A 187 -2.16 15.30 -16.98
CA GLY A 187 -3.44 15.02 -17.65
C GLY A 187 -3.76 13.53 -17.87
N GLU A 188 -2.79 12.62 -17.73
CA GLU A 188 -3.05 11.18 -17.80
C GLU A 188 -3.72 10.65 -16.51
N SER A 189 -4.86 9.98 -16.64
CA SER A 189 -5.58 9.39 -15.52
C SER A 189 -5.28 7.90 -15.35
N ILE A 190 -5.29 7.41 -14.12
CA ILE A 190 -5.25 5.98 -13.85
C ILE A 190 -6.66 5.41 -14.04
N PRO A 191 -6.84 4.31 -14.78
CA PRO A 191 -8.15 3.68 -14.93
C PRO A 191 -8.74 3.23 -13.59
N ASP A 192 -10.06 3.18 -13.50
CA ASP A 192 -10.74 2.57 -12.36
C ASP A 192 -10.68 1.04 -12.43
N GLY A 193 -10.75 0.39 -11.26
CA GLY A 193 -10.93 -1.07 -11.16
C GLY A 193 -9.64 -1.90 -11.03
N GLY A 194 -8.48 -1.27 -10.84
CA GLY A 194 -7.25 -1.96 -10.48
C GLY A 194 -7.30 -2.57 -9.08
N GLU A 195 -6.64 -3.70 -8.89
CA GLU A 195 -6.52 -4.34 -7.57
C GLU A 195 -5.36 -3.73 -6.80
N LEU A 196 -5.63 -3.30 -5.56
CA LEU A 196 -4.60 -2.73 -4.69
C LEU A 196 -3.73 -3.85 -4.13
N GLN A 197 -2.45 -3.80 -4.44
CA GLN A 197 -1.45 -4.74 -3.92
C GLN A 197 -1.05 -4.34 -2.49
N GLU A 198 -1.09 -5.31 -1.57
CA GLU A 198 -0.60 -5.12 -0.20
C GLU A 198 0.91 -4.85 -0.19
N MET A 199 1.32 -3.77 0.49
CA MET A 199 2.71 -3.30 0.54
C MET A 199 3.48 -3.81 1.77
N GLU A 200 3.23 -5.06 2.16
CA GLU A 200 3.95 -5.75 3.23
C GLU A 200 4.97 -6.75 2.63
N MET A 201 6.20 -6.79 3.18
CA MET A 201 7.21 -7.75 2.72
C MET A 201 6.75 -9.18 2.99
N GLN A 202 6.59 -9.96 1.92
CA GLN A 202 6.23 -11.36 2.06
C GLN A 202 7.49 -12.18 2.31
N ARG A 203 7.46 -13.05 3.33
CA ARG A 203 8.55 -14.00 3.56
C ARG A 203 8.62 -14.95 2.37
N LEU A 204 9.72 -14.88 1.61
CA LEU A 204 10.06 -15.92 0.66
C LEU A 204 10.35 -17.20 1.46
N ASP A 205 9.42 -18.16 1.44
CA ASP A 205 9.65 -19.46 2.04
C ASP A 205 10.81 -20.15 1.32
N LYS A 206 11.96 -20.20 1.98
CA LYS A 206 13.22 -20.81 1.47
C LYS A 206 13.16 -22.34 1.30
N ARG A 207 11.97 -22.95 1.27
CA ARG A 207 11.80 -24.41 1.23
C ARG A 207 11.77 -25.02 -0.17
N THR A 208 11.79 -24.20 -1.24
CA THR A 208 11.65 -24.70 -2.63
C THR A 208 12.89 -24.51 -3.50
N GLN A 209 14.08 -24.36 -2.91
CA GLN A 209 15.36 -24.26 -3.64
C GLN A 209 16.30 -25.45 -3.38
N LYS A 210 15.78 -26.67 -3.42
CA LYS A 210 16.59 -27.88 -3.64
C LYS A 210 15.82 -28.87 -4.53
N GLN A 211 16.06 -28.77 -5.83
CA GLN A 211 16.11 -29.93 -6.73
C GLN A 211 17.37 -29.80 -7.56
#